data_AF-A0A9W9DNK1-F1
#
_entry.id   AF-A0A9W9DNK1-F1
#
_cell.length_a   1.000
_cell.length_b   1.000
_cell.length_c   1.000
_cell.angle_alpha   90.00
_cell.angle_beta   90.00
_cell.angle_gamma   90.00
#
_symmetry.space_group_name_H-M   'P 1'
#
loop_
_entity.id
_entity.type
_entity.pdbx_description
1 polymer ?
#
loop_
_entity_poly.entity_id
_entity_poly.type
_entity_poly.pdbx_seq_one_letter_code
_entity_poly.pdbx_strand_id
1 'polypeptide(L)'
;MYRFRAIIFFMLLSWTATVFPVPTFDGQYSIGSLIPGLSSVQALREGHSRKSAPRHLNVRPPNVVGNLTITSGANGVPLFYIHRGRLWRYVNETSIHAVNIMNGTEKAPGINHVPLQMMLNEKPGGIDGGIWKWKGTMLIYQLGNSNNSGVYYDCMLPHGGHGLITFLQGVPTPRGCSLLTLHGFEHDV
;
A
#
# COMPACT_ATOMS: atom_id res chain seq x y z
N MET A 1 -37.29 -56.14 29.68
CA MET A 1 -35.91 -55.66 29.92
C MET A 1 -35.08 -55.37 28.65
N TYR A 2 -35.58 -55.57 27.42
CA TYR A 2 -34.78 -55.30 26.19
C TYR A 2 -34.80 -53.84 25.68
N ARG A 3 -35.86 -53.07 26.01
CA ARG A 3 -36.00 -51.68 25.51
C ARG A 3 -35.03 -50.68 26.13
N PHE A 4 -34.54 -50.93 27.34
CA PHE A 4 -33.62 -50.02 28.03
C PHE A 4 -32.18 -50.08 27.48
N ARG A 5 -31.77 -51.23 26.93
CA ARG A 5 -30.42 -51.42 26.35
C ARG A 5 -30.26 -50.71 25.00
N ALA A 6 -31.32 -50.61 24.20
CA ALA A 6 -31.28 -49.95 22.90
C ALA A 6 -31.11 -48.42 23.01
N ILE A 7 -31.71 -47.81 24.04
CA ILE A 7 -31.65 -46.36 24.26
C ILE A 7 -30.24 -45.92 24.68
N ILE A 8 -29.56 -46.71 25.53
CA ILE A 8 -28.17 -46.44 25.95
C ILE A 8 -27.22 -46.53 24.75
N PHE A 9 -27.43 -47.50 23.86
CA PHE A 9 -26.60 -47.66 22.67
C PHE A 9 -26.77 -46.50 21.67
N PHE A 10 -28.00 -46.00 21.49
CA PHE A 10 -28.27 -44.83 20.65
C PHE A 10 -27.74 -43.52 21.25
N MET A 11 -27.77 -43.34 22.58
CA MET A 11 -27.14 -42.19 23.23
C MET A 11 -25.61 -42.19 23.10
N LEU A 12 -24.96 -43.34 23.21
CA LEU A 12 -23.50 -43.43 23.04
C LEU A 12 -23.07 -43.14 21.60
N LEU A 13 -23.89 -43.48 20.60
CA LEU A 13 -23.59 -43.18 19.19
C LEU A 13 -23.70 -41.69 18.84
N SER A 14 -24.48 -40.90 19.59
CA SER A 14 -24.65 -39.46 19.29
C SER A 14 -23.49 -38.60 19.81
N TRP A 15 -22.63 -39.13 20.68
CA TRP A 15 -21.49 -38.41 21.27
C TRP A 15 -20.20 -38.49 20.43
N THR A 16 -20.14 -39.37 19.43
CA THR A 16 -18.97 -39.48 18.54
C THR A 16 -19.03 -38.59 17.30
N ALA A 17 -20.12 -37.86 17.09
CA ALA A 17 -20.34 -37.07 15.87
C ALA A 17 -19.92 -35.59 15.97
N THR A 18 -19.49 -35.09 17.13
CA THR A 18 -19.01 -33.71 17.28
C THR A 18 -17.49 -33.63 17.22
N VAL A 19 -16.90 -34.13 16.14
CA VAL A 19 -15.55 -33.70 15.77
C VAL A 19 -15.75 -32.41 14.99
N PHE A 20 -15.66 -31.26 15.67
CA PHE A 20 -15.46 -29.99 14.97
C PHE A 20 -14.13 -30.14 14.23
N PRO A 21 -14.10 -30.13 12.88
CA PRO A 21 -12.84 -30.00 12.20
C PRO A 21 -12.29 -28.62 12.58
N VAL A 22 -11.31 -28.60 13.49
CA VAL A 22 -10.48 -27.42 13.67
C VAL A 22 -9.71 -27.33 12.37
N PRO A 23 -9.88 -26.27 11.55
CA PRO A 23 -9.06 -26.11 10.37
C PRO A 23 -7.60 -26.01 10.84
N THR A 24 -6.84 -27.08 10.67
CA THR A 24 -5.39 -27.04 10.79
C THR A 24 -4.90 -26.30 9.56
N PHE A 25 -4.59 -25.01 9.74
CA PHE A 25 -3.99 -24.18 8.71
C PHE A 25 -2.52 -24.61 8.50
N ASP A 26 -2.30 -25.82 8.00
CA ASP A 26 -1.00 -26.24 7.48
C ASP A 26 -0.85 -25.71 6.06
N GLY A 27 -0.42 -24.46 5.98
CA GLY A 27 -0.06 -23.78 4.76
C GLY A 27 0.81 -22.59 5.10
N GLN A 28 1.92 -22.40 4.38
CA GLN A 28 2.71 -21.18 4.43
C GLN A 28 1.87 -20.01 3.88
N TYR A 29 0.92 -19.51 4.68
CA TYR A 29 0.23 -18.29 4.36
C TYR A 29 1.19 -17.14 4.60
N SER A 30 1.69 -16.54 3.51
CA SER A 30 2.22 -15.19 3.58
C SER A 30 1.11 -14.33 4.19
N ILE A 31 1.39 -13.68 5.33
CA ILE A 31 0.42 -12.89 6.11
C ILE A 31 -0.34 -11.85 5.24
N GLY A 32 0.18 -11.52 4.05
CA GLY A 32 -0.53 -10.74 3.05
C GLY A 32 -1.84 -11.33 2.52
N SER A 33 -2.14 -12.62 2.71
CA SER A 33 -3.46 -13.17 2.37
C SER A 33 -4.56 -12.79 3.37
N LEU A 34 -4.20 -12.26 4.55
CA LEU A 34 -5.15 -11.94 5.62
C LEU A 34 -5.66 -10.49 5.56
N ILE A 35 -4.95 -9.61 4.86
CA ILE A 35 -5.33 -8.20 4.69
C ILE A 35 -5.76 -8.04 3.22
N PRO A 36 -7.08 -7.96 2.95
CA PRO A 36 -7.57 -7.77 1.59
C PRO A 36 -6.94 -6.52 0.96
N GLY A 37 -6.34 -6.69 -0.22
CA GLY A 37 -5.69 -5.61 -0.93
C GLY A 37 -4.36 -5.17 -0.32
N LEU A 38 -3.62 -6.08 0.34
CA LEU A 38 -2.22 -5.86 0.67
C LEU A 38 -1.35 -6.19 -0.56
N SER A 39 -0.57 -5.21 -1.04
CA SER A 39 0.34 -5.41 -2.17
C SER A 39 1.63 -4.62 -2.08
N SER A 40 2.66 -5.08 -2.77
CA SER A 40 3.82 -4.23 -3.05
C SER A 40 3.48 -3.16 -4.10
N VAL A 41 3.95 -1.92 -3.89
CA VAL A 41 3.71 -0.82 -4.83
C VAL A 41 4.94 -0.62 -5.70
N GLN A 42 4.83 -0.94 -6.98
CA GLN A 42 5.87 -0.80 -7.99
C GLN A 42 5.79 0.57 -8.69
N ALA A 43 6.94 1.20 -8.91
CA ALA A 43 7.06 2.41 -9.71
C ALA A 43 7.44 2.09 -11.14
N LEU A 44 6.65 2.58 -12.10
CA LEU A 44 6.91 2.48 -13.52
C LEU A 44 7.29 3.85 -14.08
N ARG A 45 8.40 3.92 -14.82
CA ARG A 45 8.85 5.14 -15.52
C ARG A 45 8.75 4.92 -17.03
N GLU A 46 8.38 5.97 -17.76
CA GLU A 46 8.39 5.97 -19.22
C GLU A 46 9.82 5.75 -19.77
N GLY A 47 9.96 4.88 -20.78
CA GLY A 47 11.27 4.54 -21.36
C GLY A 47 12.12 3.57 -20.53
N HIS A 48 11.58 2.96 -19.48
CA HIS A 48 12.30 1.96 -18.70
C HIS A 48 12.43 0.62 -19.46
N SER A 49 13.67 0.15 -19.64
CA SER A 49 13.93 -1.15 -20.27
C SER A 49 13.50 -2.29 -19.36
N ARG A 50 12.83 -3.31 -19.92
CA ARG A 50 12.43 -4.54 -19.20
C ARG A 50 13.59 -5.27 -18.50
N LYS A 51 14.85 -4.95 -18.85
CA LYS A 51 16.06 -5.53 -18.26
C LYS A 51 16.49 -4.88 -16.94
N SER A 52 15.90 -3.75 -16.54
CA SER A 52 16.26 -3.08 -15.30
C SER A 52 15.46 -3.62 -14.12
N ALA A 53 16.09 -3.66 -12.94
CA ALA A 53 15.47 -4.18 -11.73
C ALA A 53 14.19 -3.39 -11.39
N PRO A 54 13.12 -4.07 -10.93
CA PRO A 54 11.89 -3.42 -10.54
C PRO A 54 12.16 -2.43 -9.39
N ARG A 55 11.49 -1.29 -9.46
CA ARG A 55 11.59 -0.23 -8.46
C ARG A 55 10.31 -0.18 -7.67
N HIS A 56 10.42 -0.04 -6.36
CA HIS A 56 9.27 -0.05 -5.47
C HIS A 56 9.21 1.22 -4.63
N LEU A 57 7.99 1.58 -4.25
CA LEU A 57 7.72 2.59 -3.23
C LEU A 57 8.33 2.10 -1.91
N ASN A 58 9.20 2.92 -1.33
CA ASN A 58 9.91 2.58 -0.11
C ASN A 58 10.15 3.80 0.78
N VAL A 59 10.57 3.58 2.01
CA VAL A 59 10.89 4.63 2.98
C VAL A 59 12.38 4.63 3.22
N ARG A 60 12.98 5.82 3.33
CA ARG A 60 14.39 5.96 3.64
C ARG A 60 14.57 6.82 4.89
N PRO A 61 15.08 6.27 6.00
CA PRO A 61 15.44 4.86 6.25
C PRO A 61 14.22 3.91 6.32
N PRO A 62 14.39 2.59 6.09
CA PRO A 62 13.27 1.63 6.01
C PRO A 62 12.35 1.57 7.25
N ASN A 63 12.89 1.87 8.44
CA ASN A 63 12.19 1.72 9.72
C ASN A 63 11.83 3.06 10.39
N VAL A 64 11.90 4.16 9.65
CA VAL A 64 11.61 5.50 10.19
C VAL A 64 10.47 6.11 9.38
N VAL A 65 9.63 6.89 10.04
CA VAL A 65 8.64 7.74 9.36
C VAL A 65 9.33 8.88 8.60
N GLY A 66 8.77 9.29 7.47
CA GLY A 66 9.37 10.35 6.68
C GLY A 66 9.02 10.28 5.19
N ASN A 67 9.97 10.73 4.37
CA ASN A 67 9.76 10.86 2.94
C ASN A 67 9.69 9.49 2.26
N LEU A 68 8.66 9.34 1.43
CA LEU A 68 8.57 8.19 0.55
C LEU A 68 9.45 8.41 -0.67
N THR A 69 10.12 7.35 -1.07
CA THR A 69 11.15 7.33 -2.10
C THR A 69 10.96 6.11 -2.99
N ILE A 70 11.64 6.12 -4.15
CA ILE A 70 11.68 4.97 -5.03
C ILE A 70 13.05 4.32 -4.92
N THR A 71 13.07 3.03 -4.56
CA THR A 71 14.31 2.26 -4.43
C THR A 71 14.26 1.03 -5.31
N SER A 72 15.40 0.69 -5.91
CA SER A 72 15.61 -0.59 -6.60
C SER A 72 16.13 -1.63 -5.61
N GLY A 73 15.63 -2.86 -5.66
CA GLY A 73 16.15 -3.98 -4.87
C GLY A 73 15.07 -4.82 -4.20
N ALA A 74 15.39 -6.10 -3.95
CA ALA A 74 14.47 -7.09 -3.39
C ALA A 74 14.41 -7.09 -1.85
N ASN A 75 15.37 -6.46 -1.17
CA ASN A 75 15.44 -6.52 0.29
C ASN A 75 14.44 -5.56 0.93
N GLY A 76 13.40 -6.14 1.55
CA GLY A 76 12.44 -5.41 2.40
C GLY A 76 11.46 -4.53 1.62
N VAL A 77 10.88 -5.03 0.52
CA VAL A 77 9.82 -4.32 -0.22
C VAL A 77 8.61 -4.15 0.69
N PRO A 78 8.23 -2.91 1.05
CA PRO A 78 7.11 -2.71 1.96
C PRO A 78 5.78 -2.99 1.24
N LEU A 79 4.84 -3.49 2.03
CA LEU A 79 3.49 -3.79 1.57
C LEU A 79 2.55 -2.66 1.96
N PHE A 80 1.61 -2.36 1.07
CA PHE A 80 0.64 -1.29 1.23
C PHE A 80 -0.77 -1.78 0.93
N TYR A 81 -1.75 -1.13 1.54
CA TYR A 81 -3.17 -1.41 1.29
C TYR A 81 -4.01 -0.15 1.47
N ILE A 82 -5.18 -0.14 0.83
CA ILE A 82 -6.14 0.96 0.98
C ILE A 82 -7.26 0.52 1.92
N HIS A 83 -7.48 1.27 2.99
CA HIS A 83 -8.60 1.06 3.90
C HIS A 83 -9.30 2.39 4.21
N ARG A 84 -10.62 2.43 3.99
CA ARG A 84 -11.47 3.63 4.16
C ARG A 84 -10.91 4.86 3.44
N GLY A 85 -10.44 4.66 2.20
CA GLY A 85 -9.91 5.75 1.37
C GLY A 85 -8.53 6.26 1.79
N ARG A 86 -7.85 5.59 2.72
CA ARG A 86 -6.49 5.92 3.15
C ARG A 86 -5.52 4.82 2.73
N LEU A 87 -4.33 5.21 2.28
CA LEU A 87 -3.25 4.30 1.98
C LEU A 87 -2.40 4.08 3.23
N TRP A 88 -2.16 2.81 3.53
CA TRP A 88 -1.44 2.36 4.71
C TRP A 88 -0.25 1.53 4.29
N ARG A 89 0.86 1.66 5.02
CA ARG A 89 1.98 0.74 4.97
C ARG A 89 1.82 -0.26 6.11
N TYR A 90 1.88 -1.55 5.77
CA TYR A 90 2.00 -2.62 6.74
C TYR A 90 3.45 -2.72 7.22
N VAL A 91 3.64 -2.74 8.54
CA VAL A 91 4.96 -2.92 9.15
C VAL A 91 5.01 -4.27 9.87
N ASN A 92 4.06 -4.54 10.75
CA ASN A 92 3.89 -5.80 11.48
C ASN A 92 2.45 -5.89 12.05
N GLU A 93 2.17 -6.90 12.88
CA GLU A 93 0.84 -7.15 13.46
C GLU A 93 0.38 -6.07 14.44
N THR A 94 1.30 -5.24 14.92
CA THR A 94 1.04 -4.22 15.96
C THR A 94 1.17 -2.78 15.45
N SER A 95 1.71 -2.59 14.26
CA SER A 95 2.00 -1.27 13.71
C SER A 95 1.69 -1.18 12.22
N ILE A 96 0.95 -0.13 11.90
CA ILE A 96 0.67 0.32 10.54
C ILE A 96 0.96 1.81 10.47
N HIS A 97 1.52 2.26 9.36
CA HIS A 97 1.83 3.67 9.16
C HIS A 97 0.96 4.25 8.05
N ALA A 98 0.45 5.46 8.25
CA ALA A 98 -0.37 6.16 7.28
C ALA A 98 0.49 6.85 6.23
N VAL A 99 0.13 6.68 4.95
CA VAL A 99 0.64 7.50 3.86
C VAL A 99 -0.23 8.74 3.73
N ASN A 100 0.37 9.88 4.05
CA ASN A 100 -0.26 11.18 4.01
C ASN A 100 0.22 11.99 2.81
N ILE A 101 -0.66 12.84 2.30
CA ILE A 101 -0.33 13.88 1.34
C ILE A 101 -0.28 15.21 2.09
N MET A 102 0.84 15.90 1.99
CA MET A 102 1.04 17.19 2.63
C MET A 102 1.44 18.25 1.61
N ASN A 103 1.19 19.52 1.93
CA ASN A 103 1.69 20.61 1.11
C ASN A 103 3.22 20.57 1.10
N GLY A 104 3.82 20.48 -0.08
CA GLY A 104 5.26 20.64 -0.24
C GLY A 104 5.63 22.06 0.17
N THR A 105 6.63 22.18 1.03
CA THR A 105 7.11 23.48 1.53
C THR A 105 7.82 24.30 0.46
N GLU A 106 8.15 23.68 -0.67
CA GLU A 106 8.94 24.30 -1.74
C GLU A 106 8.27 24.16 -3.10
N LYS A 107 8.30 25.23 -3.89
CA LYS A 107 7.88 25.19 -5.29
C LYS A 107 8.84 24.29 -6.06
N ALA A 108 8.29 23.30 -6.76
CA ALA A 108 9.09 22.46 -7.63
C ALA A 108 9.80 23.33 -8.69
N PRO A 109 11.10 23.13 -8.96
CA PRO A 109 11.86 24.00 -9.86
C PRO A 109 11.23 24.07 -11.25
N GLY A 110 10.88 25.28 -11.68
CA GLY A 110 10.29 25.55 -13.00
C GLY A 110 8.76 25.43 -13.06
N ILE A 111 8.06 25.30 -11.93
CA ILE A 111 6.59 25.23 -11.89
C ILE A 111 6.03 26.24 -10.89
N ASN A 112 4.95 26.93 -11.29
CA ASN A 112 4.25 27.92 -10.45
C ASN A 112 3.16 27.31 -9.56
N HIS A 113 3.18 26.00 -9.33
CA HIS A 113 2.21 25.26 -8.52
C HIS A 113 2.89 24.65 -7.30
N VAL A 114 2.17 24.63 -6.19
CA VAL A 114 2.65 24.01 -4.95
C VAL A 114 2.52 22.50 -5.11
N PRO A 115 3.62 21.74 -5.08
CA PRO A 115 3.56 20.30 -5.15
C PRO A 115 2.96 19.73 -3.87
N LEU A 116 2.36 18.56 -4.00
CA LEU A 116 1.90 17.75 -2.87
C LEU A 116 2.92 16.65 -2.61
N GLN A 117 3.42 16.54 -1.38
CA GLN A 117 4.45 15.58 -1.01
C GLN A 117 3.83 14.36 -0.32
N MET A 118 4.28 13.18 -0.72
CA MET A 118 3.87 11.91 -0.15
C MET A 118 4.80 11.56 1.03
N MET A 119 4.23 11.43 2.22
CA MET A 119 4.97 11.16 3.45
C MET A 119 4.33 10.03 4.25
N LEU A 120 5.18 9.23 4.89
CA LEU A 120 4.76 8.18 5.79
C LEU A 120 4.84 8.68 7.24
N ASN A 121 3.72 8.64 7.97
CA ASN A 121 3.69 8.98 9.40
C ASN A 121 2.99 7.87 10.20
N GLU A 122 3.19 7.84 11.52
CA GLU A 122 2.50 6.88 12.41
C GLU A 122 0.99 7.13 12.46
N LYS A 123 0.59 8.40 12.34
CA LYS A 123 -0.81 8.82 12.43
C LYS A 123 -1.34 9.33 11.09
N PRO A 124 -2.62 9.08 10.80
CA PRO A 124 -3.29 9.70 9.67
C PRO A 124 -3.31 11.22 9.82
N GLY A 125 -2.99 11.93 8.75
CA GLY A 125 -2.99 13.38 8.68
C GLY A 125 -2.98 13.85 7.23
N GLY A 126 -2.32 14.97 6.97
CA GLY A 126 -2.25 15.56 5.64
C GLY A 126 -3.47 16.39 5.29
N ILE A 127 -3.72 16.57 3.99
CA ILE A 127 -4.83 17.40 3.48
C ILE A 127 -6.17 16.69 3.69
N ASP A 128 -7.11 17.39 4.33
CA ASP A 128 -8.46 16.89 4.58
C ASP A 128 -9.26 16.69 3.29
N GLY A 129 -10.08 15.62 3.27
CA GLY A 129 -10.90 15.26 2.11
C GLY A 129 -10.14 14.51 0.99
N GLY A 130 -8.85 14.24 1.18
CA GLY A 130 -8.05 13.41 0.28
C GLY A 130 -8.40 11.93 0.36
N ILE A 131 -8.48 11.26 -0.79
CA ILE A 131 -8.83 9.85 -0.90
C ILE A 131 -7.85 9.13 -1.82
N TRP A 132 -7.28 8.03 -1.34
CA TRP A 132 -6.50 7.08 -2.13
C TRP A 132 -7.42 6.04 -2.76
N LYS A 133 -7.21 5.74 -4.05
CA LYS A 133 -7.94 4.71 -4.78
C LYS A 133 -7.05 4.01 -5.80
N TRP A 134 -7.39 2.77 -6.09
CA TRP A 134 -6.87 2.03 -7.24
C TRP A 134 -7.76 2.29 -8.46
N LYS A 135 -7.14 2.48 -9.62
CA LYS A 135 -7.80 2.52 -10.93
C LYS A 135 -7.10 1.49 -11.84
N GLY A 136 -7.67 0.28 -11.92
CA GLY A 136 -6.90 -0.90 -12.29
C GLY A 136 -5.75 -1.08 -11.30
N THR A 137 -4.55 -1.34 -11.80
CA THR A 137 -3.35 -1.44 -10.94
C THR A 137 -2.81 -0.09 -10.48
N MET A 138 -3.24 1.04 -11.07
CA MET A 138 -2.63 2.36 -10.84
C MET A 138 -3.17 3.03 -9.58
N LEU A 139 -2.26 3.53 -8.73
CA LEU A 139 -2.59 4.31 -7.55
C LEU A 139 -2.94 5.74 -7.93
N ILE A 140 -4.06 6.24 -7.41
CA ILE A 140 -4.53 7.61 -7.62
C ILE A 140 -4.83 8.26 -6.28
N TYR A 141 -4.47 9.54 -6.17
CA TYR A 141 -4.93 10.42 -5.09
C TYR A 141 -5.96 11.42 -5.64
N GLN A 142 -7.12 11.45 -5.01
CA GLN A 142 -8.24 12.31 -5.35
C GLN A 142 -8.49 13.31 -4.22
N LEU A 143 -8.68 14.59 -4.56
CA LEU A 143 -9.08 15.63 -3.62
C LEU A 143 -10.26 16.40 -4.21
N GLY A 144 -11.45 16.20 -3.65
CA GLY A 144 -12.70 16.73 -4.21
C GLY A 144 -12.93 16.25 -5.65
N ASN A 145 -13.04 17.20 -6.58
CA ASN A 145 -13.25 16.94 -8.01
C ASN A 145 -11.94 16.78 -8.80
N SER A 146 -10.79 17.01 -8.17
CA SER A 146 -9.48 16.93 -8.81
C SER A 146 -8.74 15.65 -8.40
N ASN A 147 -7.83 15.18 -9.24
CA ASN A 147 -6.97 14.04 -8.94
C ASN A 147 -5.61 14.21 -9.60
N ASN A 148 -4.64 13.40 -9.19
CA ASN A 148 -3.31 13.44 -9.77
C ASN A 148 -3.14 12.68 -11.08
N SER A 149 -4.22 12.12 -11.65
CA SER A 149 -4.20 11.27 -12.84
C SER A 149 -3.25 10.06 -12.74
N GLY A 150 -2.89 9.65 -11.51
CA GLY A 150 -1.92 8.59 -11.24
C GLY A 150 -0.46 8.98 -11.52
N VAL A 151 -0.18 10.26 -11.72
CA VAL A 151 1.15 10.79 -12.02
C VAL A 151 1.87 11.21 -10.74
N TYR A 152 3.10 10.75 -10.60
CA TYR A 152 4.00 11.09 -9.51
C TYR A 152 5.35 11.50 -10.07
N TYR A 153 6.11 12.23 -9.26
CA TYR A 153 7.44 12.70 -9.61
C TYR A 153 8.40 12.31 -8.50
N ASP A 154 9.45 11.58 -8.87
CA ASP A 154 10.59 11.32 -8.03
C ASP A 154 11.61 12.46 -8.23
N CYS A 155 11.80 13.27 -7.19
CA CYS A 155 12.60 14.49 -7.21
C CYS A 155 13.72 14.42 -6.17
N MET A 156 14.87 15.01 -6.49
CA MET A 156 15.90 15.31 -5.50
C MET A 156 15.43 16.48 -4.61
N LEU A 157 15.45 16.29 -3.29
CA LEU A 157 15.13 17.34 -2.32
C LEU A 157 16.38 18.19 -2.02
N PRO A 158 16.24 19.49 -1.65
CA PRO A 158 17.39 20.38 -1.46
C PRO A 158 18.33 19.99 -0.34
N HIS A 159 17.81 19.37 0.72
CA HIS A 159 18.62 18.84 1.83
C HIS A 159 19.30 17.50 1.51
N GLY A 160 19.25 17.06 0.24
CA GLY A 160 19.70 15.75 -0.20
C GLY A 160 18.63 14.68 -0.01
N GLY A 161 18.76 13.61 -0.79
CA GLY A 161 17.77 12.53 -0.83
C GLY A 161 16.66 12.75 -1.85
N HIS A 162 15.84 11.72 -2.02
CA HIS A 162 14.74 11.73 -2.95
C HIS A 162 13.41 11.91 -2.21
N GLY A 163 12.43 12.49 -2.87
CA GLY A 163 11.06 12.62 -2.38
C GLY A 163 10.06 12.42 -3.51
N LEU A 164 8.95 11.76 -3.17
CA LEU A 164 7.82 11.62 -4.08
C LEU A 164 6.86 12.79 -3.92
N ILE A 165 6.64 13.50 -5.02
CA ILE A 165 5.67 14.57 -5.12
C ILE A 165 4.64 14.30 -6.20
N THR A 166 3.51 15.00 -6.15
CA THR A 166 2.44 14.93 -7.13
C THR A 166 1.71 16.27 -7.23
N PHE A 167 0.87 16.43 -8.25
CA PHE A 167 0.05 17.61 -8.47
C PHE A 167 -1.38 17.17 -8.81
N LEU A 168 -2.38 17.95 -8.40
CA LEU A 168 -3.80 17.65 -8.67
C LEU A 168 -4.28 18.11 -10.06
N GLN A 169 -3.35 18.61 -10.87
CA GLN A 169 -3.57 19.07 -12.22
C GLN A 169 -2.34 18.72 -13.07
N GLY A 170 -2.53 18.57 -14.37
CA GLY A 170 -1.43 18.31 -15.29
C GLY A 170 -0.42 19.45 -15.30
N VAL A 171 0.84 19.13 -15.03
CA VAL A 171 1.96 20.07 -15.10
C VAL A 171 3.10 19.46 -15.91
N PRO A 172 3.92 20.27 -16.59
CA PRO A 172 5.18 19.80 -17.16
C PRO A 172 6.06 19.15 -16.08
N THR A 173 6.88 18.18 -16.46
CA THR A 173 7.81 17.53 -15.51
C THR A 173 8.75 18.57 -14.90
N PRO A 174 8.79 18.73 -13.56
CA PRO A 174 9.69 19.69 -12.92
C PRO A 174 11.16 19.38 -13.19
N ARG A 175 12.02 20.40 -13.20
CA ARG A 175 13.44 20.20 -13.48
C ARG A 175 14.09 19.36 -12.39
N GLY A 176 14.89 18.37 -12.80
CA GLY A 176 15.56 17.45 -11.86
C GLY A 176 14.64 16.38 -11.28
N CYS A 177 13.39 16.32 -11.72
CA CYS A 177 12.44 15.29 -11.34
C CYS A 177 12.24 14.30 -12.46
N SER A 178 11.70 13.13 -12.11
CA SER A 178 11.33 12.13 -13.08
C SER A 178 9.91 11.66 -12.90
N LEU A 179 9.15 11.67 -13.99
CA LEU A 179 7.77 11.23 -14.04
C LEU A 179 7.68 9.71 -13.88
N LEU A 180 6.74 9.25 -13.05
CA LEU A 180 6.43 7.84 -12.86
C LEU A 180 4.97 7.63 -12.47
N THR A 181 4.53 6.38 -12.57
CA THR A 181 3.24 5.90 -12.06
C THR A 181 3.48 4.85 -10.98
N LEU A 182 2.55 4.72 -10.03
CA LEU A 182 2.63 3.76 -8.93
C LEU A 182 1.58 2.67 -9.12
N HIS A 183 1.96 1.41 -8.98
CA HIS A 183 1.13 0.26 -9.31
C HIS A 183 1.12 -0.82 -8.23
N GLY A 184 -0.06 -1.32 -7.87
CA GLY A 184 -0.25 -2.52 -7.04
C GLY A 184 -0.85 -3.64 -7.89
N PHE A 185 -0.07 -4.69 -8.18
CA PHE A 185 -0.48 -5.76 -9.11
C PHE A 185 -1.24 -6.90 -8.43
N GLU A 186 -1.14 -7.03 -7.11
CA GLU A 186 -1.77 -8.11 -6.34
C GLU A 186 -3.25 -7.78 -6.00
N HIS A 187 -3.82 -6.72 -6.59
CA HIS A 187 -5.22 -6.31 -6.41
C HIS A 187 -6.17 -6.82 -7.50
N ASP A 188 -5.64 -7.48 -8.53
CA ASP A 188 -6.41 -8.00 -9.68
C ASP A 188 -6.75 -9.51 -9.54
N VAL A 189 -6.67 -10.07 -8.32
CA VAL A 189 -7.03 -11.47 -8.02
C VAL A 189 -8.34 -11.56 -7.24
#